data_AF-A0A1V5SY66-F1
#
_entry.id   AF-A0A1V5SY66-F1
#
_cell.length_a   1.000
_cell.length_b   1.000
_cell.length_c   1.000
_cell.angle_alpha   90.00
_cell.angle_beta   90.00
_cell.angle_gamma   90.00
#
_symmetry.space_group_name_H-M   'P 1'
#
loop_
_entity.id
_entity.type
_entity.pdbx_description
1 polymer ?
#
loop_
_entity_poly.entity_id
_entity_poly.type
_entity_poly.pdbx_seq_one_letter_code
_entity_poly.pdbx_strand_id
1 'polypeptide(L)'
;MATLQREACLIGGEWLAGEQWLPITDPASGAVIGRVPDFGVAETRRAIDAAKEGSNVRKRDQATAKLIGEIISADPDRRLFVFIGDLHIAPKHLPAYVDRELSVRGLARNSLILYQNSEAIYWDLARQEVEDYVEIVKLKDGNYCRMHTPPVVAQRSYLNWLEHEEGEIDYSDAKSSFIELVDRICDFLKLDVGAAKDEVEVFTSGDLTFLQRLKEKGDFSGKEIAMIKKQILASESYYISKAKIAYLANLSINHAAEEASHFIKNVCSGPESPRELVDAFYANVLHEALGFFGSKLINSRRKCYHEKNFASLLSYFKTIRVPSDRLLEYETAHLVTEYLKLEKKGKHLSQTEIFRSRMDLFLSITHALGYMLGDRLYYALIAQQIKKKDVRQLFLDSWRGPGVPIDVYMALRKRLAAVKIPNRM
;
A
#
# COMPACT_ATOMS: atom_id res chain seq x y z
N MET A 1 -3.51 41.70 0.52
CA MET A 1 -3.59 40.36 1.14
C MET A 1 -2.52 39.50 0.50
N ALA A 2 -1.50 39.05 1.25
CA ALA A 2 -0.53 38.11 0.69
C ALA A 2 -1.26 36.78 0.45
N THR A 3 -1.25 36.28 -0.78
CA THR A 3 -1.77 34.96 -1.13
C THR A 3 -0.95 33.90 -0.38
N LEU A 4 -1.63 32.98 0.33
CA LEU A 4 -0.97 31.87 1.02
C LEU A 4 -0.33 30.88 0.02
N GLN A 5 -0.92 30.78 -1.17
CA GLN A 5 -0.34 30.04 -2.29
C GLN A 5 0.90 30.77 -2.80
N ARG A 6 2.02 30.05 -2.83
CA ARG A 6 3.31 30.53 -3.35
C ARG A 6 3.91 29.44 -4.24
N GLU A 7 4.20 29.80 -5.48
CA GLU A 7 4.91 28.95 -6.44
C GLU A 7 6.39 29.38 -6.44
N ALA A 8 7.06 29.16 -5.32
CA ALA A 8 8.45 29.55 -5.09
C ALA A 8 9.03 28.75 -3.92
N CYS A 9 10.36 28.59 -3.90
CA CYS A 9 11.08 27.97 -2.78
C CYS A 9 11.78 29.04 -1.94
N LEU A 10 11.79 28.87 -0.61
CA LEU A 10 12.43 29.79 0.32
C LEU A 10 13.91 29.41 0.50
N ILE A 11 14.83 30.27 0.07
CA ILE A 11 16.28 30.08 0.23
C ILE A 11 16.86 31.34 0.86
N GLY A 12 17.56 31.20 1.99
CA GLY A 12 18.23 32.32 2.66
C GLY A 12 17.29 33.44 3.16
N GLY A 13 15.99 33.18 3.27
CA GLY A 13 14.98 34.20 3.61
C GLY A 13 14.30 34.86 2.40
N GLU A 14 14.69 34.49 1.18
CA GLU A 14 14.11 35.00 -0.07
C GLU A 14 13.28 33.92 -0.78
N TRP A 15 12.14 34.33 -1.33
CA TRP A 15 11.30 33.45 -2.15
C TRP A 15 11.80 33.49 -3.59
N LEU A 16 12.31 32.36 -4.08
CA LEU A 16 12.88 32.23 -5.41
C LEU A 16 11.96 31.38 -6.30
N ALA A 17 11.67 31.89 -7.50
CA ALA A 17 11.02 31.12 -8.57
C ALA A 17 12.06 30.33 -9.38
N GLY A 18 11.60 29.43 -10.26
CA GLY A 18 12.46 28.67 -11.18
C GLY A 18 12.00 28.74 -12.63
N GLU A 19 12.88 28.29 -13.53
CA GLU A 19 12.56 28.15 -14.96
C GLU A 19 11.84 26.82 -15.24
N GLN A 20 12.19 25.78 -14.48
CA GLN A 20 11.57 24.45 -14.52
C GLN A 20 10.66 24.25 -13.30
N TRP A 21 9.63 23.43 -13.47
CA TRP A 21 8.53 23.30 -12.52
C TRP A 21 8.09 21.85 -12.35
N LEU A 22 7.89 21.45 -11.09
CA LEU A 22 7.25 20.20 -10.72
C LEU A 22 5.78 20.46 -10.36
N PRO A 23 4.83 19.76 -11.00
CA PRO A 23 3.41 19.93 -10.69
C PRO A 23 3.08 19.29 -9.34
N ILE A 24 2.27 20.00 -8.54
CA ILE A 24 1.62 19.42 -7.36
C ILE A 24 0.22 19.00 -7.78
N THR A 25 -0.05 17.71 -7.67
CA THR A 25 -1.35 17.12 -8.02
C THR A 25 -2.16 16.77 -6.77
N ASP A 26 -3.46 17.00 -6.84
CA ASP A 26 -4.40 16.45 -5.86
C ASP A 26 -4.48 14.93 -6.08
N PRO A 27 -4.09 14.10 -5.10
CA PRO A 27 -4.08 12.64 -5.26
C PRO A 27 -5.48 12.04 -5.45
N ALA A 28 -6.55 12.72 -5.01
CA ALA A 28 -7.91 12.25 -5.22
C ALA A 28 -8.35 12.46 -6.66
N SER A 29 -8.06 13.64 -7.22
CA SER A 29 -8.58 14.03 -8.52
C SER A 29 -7.62 13.88 -9.71
N GLY A 30 -6.31 13.91 -9.44
CA GLY A 30 -5.25 14.06 -10.43
C GLY A 30 -5.10 15.50 -10.95
N ALA A 31 -5.92 16.44 -10.48
CA ALA A 31 -5.84 17.83 -10.91
C ALA A 31 -4.56 18.49 -10.39
N VAL A 32 -3.92 19.31 -11.23
CA VAL A 32 -2.79 20.15 -10.79
C VAL A 32 -3.34 21.30 -9.94
N ILE A 33 -2.93 21.36 -8.67
CA ILE A 33 -3.36 22.37 -7.68
C ILE A 33 -2.29 23.44 -7.43
N GLY A 34 -1.10 23.27 -7.98
CA GLY A 34 0.00 24.22 -7.92
C GLY A 34 1.25 23.63 -8.55
N ARG A 35 2.37 24.34 -8.40
CA ARG A 35 3.69 23.88 -8.83
C ARG A 35 4.79 24.45 -7.95
N VAL A 36 5.90 23.75 -7.89
CA VAL A 36 7.12 24.19 -7.20
C VAL A 36 8.29 24.24 -8.19
N PRO A 37 9.25 25.15 -8.02
CA PRO A 37 10.46 25.16 -8.83
C PRO A 37 11.20 23.81 -8.76
N ASP A 38 11.63 23.31 -9.91
CA ASP A 38 12.50 22.12 -10.02
C ASP A 38 13.95 22.52 -9.77
N PHE A 39 14.28 22.74 -8.49
CA PHE A 39 15.58 23.22 -8.05
C PHE A 39 16.61 22.09 -8.00
N GLY A 40 17.80 22.36 -8.53
CA GLY A 40 18.87 21.37 -8.67
C GLY A 40 20.05 21.61 -7.74
N VAL A 41 21.23 21.17 -8.19
CA VAL A 41 22.48 21.23 -7.43
C VAL A 41 22.85 22.67 -7.03
N ALA A 42 22.64 23.64 -7.92
CA ALA A 42 23.04 25.02 -7.69
C ALA A 42 22.22 25.67 -6.57
N GLU A 43 20.89 25.53 -6.61
CA GLU A 43 19.99 26.07 -5.60
C GLU A 43 20.16 25.34 -4.27
N THR A 44 20.40 24.02 -4.31
CA THR A 44 20.73 23.23 -3.12
C THR A 44 22.01 23.74 -2.45
N ARG A 45 23.07 24.02 -3.23
CA ARG A 45 24.31 24.60 -2.69
C ARG A 45 24.06 25.99 -2.09
N ARG A 46 23.31 26.85 -2.78
CA ARG A 46 22.92 28.17 -2.24
C ARG A 46 22.15 28.03 -0.92
N ALA A 47 21.25 27.05 -0.81
CA ALA A 47 20.50 26.80 0.43
C ALA A 47 21.40 26.34 1.58
N ILE A 48 22.39 25.49 1.30
CA ILE A 48 23.40 25.07 2.27
C ILE A 48 24.24 26.27 2.72
N ASP A 49 24.76 27.07 1.77
CA ASP A 49 25.59 28.24 2.07
C ASP A 49 24.83 29.30 2.87
N ALA A 50 23.52 29.44 2.62
CA ALA A 50 22.66 30.37 3.35
C ALA A 50 22.17 29.84 4.71
N ALA A 51 22.34 28.54 4.98
CA ALA A 51 21.93 27.95 6.24
C ALA A 51 22.85 28.44 7.37
N LYS A 52 22.30 29.26 8.28
CA LYS A 52 23.05 29.74 9.45
C LYS A 52 23.52 28.56 10.29
N GLU A 53 24.78 28.59 10.70
CA GLU A 53 25.35 27.67 11.68
C GLU A 53 24.48 27.67 12.96
N GLY A 54 24.04 26.48 13.40
CA GLY A 54 23.14 26.36 14.56
C GLY A 54 21.66 26.68 14.29
N SER A 55 21.17 26.49 13.06
CA SER A 55 19.72 26.38 12.79
C SER A 55 19.18 25.13 13.49
N ASN A 56 18.41 25.32 14.57
CA ASN A 56 17.82 24.24 15.34
C ASN A 56 16.30 24.25 15.19
N VAL A 57 15.69 23.11 15.55
CA VAL A 57 14.23 22.89 15.47
C VAL A 57 13.47 23.99 16.21
N ARG A 58 13.98 24.42 17.37
CA ARG A 58 13.36 25.48 18.18
C ARG A 58 13.24 26.82 17.44
N LYS A 59 14.28 27.28 16.74
CA LYS A 59 14.22 28.53 15.95
C LYS A 59 13.22 28.41 14.81
N ARG A 60 13.14 27.24 14.17
CA ARG A 60 12.16 26.96 13.12
C ARG A 60 10.73 26.99 13.67
N ASP A 61 10.48 26.34 14.82
CA ASP A 61 9.18 26.37 15.49
C ASP A 61 8.74 27.79 15.83
N GLN A 62 9.65 28.61 16.37
CA GLN A 62 9.36 30.02 16.70
C GLN A 62 9.01 30.84 15.46
N ALA A 63 9.77 30.69 14.37
CA ALA A 63 9.49 31.39 13.12
C ALA A 63 8.14 30.97 12.52
N THR A 64 7.86 29.67 12.50
CA THR A 64 6.57 29.14 12.03
C THR A 64 5.41 29.58 12.92
N ALA A 65 5.57 29.58 14.24
CA ALA A 65 4.55 30.07 15.17
C ALA A 65 4.23 31.54 14.93
N LYS A 66 5.23 32.39 14.71
CA LYS A 66 5.05 33.80 14.36
C LYS A 66 4.24 33.97 13.09
N LEU A 67 4.58 33.21 12.04
CA LEU A 67 3.84 33.23 10.76
C LEU A 67 2.38 32.79 10.95
N ILE A 68 2.13 31.70 11.69
CA ILE A 68 0.78 31.24 12.01
C ILE A 68 0.01 32.33 12.77
N GLY A 69 0.65 32.95 13.77
CA GLY A 69 0.07 34.05 14.54
C GLY A 69 -0.31 35.25 13.66
N GLU A 70 0.54 35.63 12.71
CA GLU A 70 0.26 36.70 11.73
C GLU A 70 -0.94 36.37 10.84
N ILE A 71 -1.00 35.14 10.32
CA ILE A 71 -2.12 34.68 9.47
C ILE A 71 -3.43 34.68 10.26
N ILE A 72 -3.42 34.18 11.50
CA ILE A 72 -4.60 34.12 12.37
C ILE A 72 -5.04 35.53 12.81
N SER A 73 -4.11 36.43 13.12
CA SER A 73 -4.44 37.83 13.45
C SER A 73 -5.11 38.56 12.29
N ALA A 74 -4.70 38.27 11.05
CA ALA A 74 -5.28 38.90 9.87
C ALA A 74 -6.72 38.42 9.56
N ASP A 75 -7.05 37.19 9.95
CA ASP A 75 -8.37 36.60 9.75
C ASP A 75 -8.68 35.60 10.91
N PRO A 76 -9.29 36.08 12.01
CA PRO A 76 -9.61 35.27 13.18
C PRO A 76 -10.66 34.17 12.96
N ASP A 77 -11.32 34.11 11.81
CA ASP A 77 -12.25 33.01 11.48
C ASP A 77 -11.62 31.98 10.54
N ARG A 78 -10.43 32.27 10.00
CA ARG A 78 -9.70 31.35 9.14
C ARG A 78 -9.41 30.03 9.84
N ARG A 79 -9.63 28.94 9.11
CA ARG A 79 -9.18 27.59 9.47
C ARG A 79 -7.84 27.33 8.80
N LEU A 80 -6.90 26.78 9.56
CA LEU A 80 -5.57 26.46 9.08
C LEU A 80 -5.34 24.96 9.19
N PHE A 81 -4.82 24.39 8.11
CA PHE A 81 -4.28 23.04 8.09
C PHE A 81 -2.76 23.17 7.91
N VAL A 82 -2.00 22.68 8.89
CA VAL A 82 -0.53 22.81 8.93
C VAL A 82 0.07 21.42 8.79
N PHE A 83 0.75 21.17 7.67
CA PHE A 83 1.50 19.94 7.45
C PHE A 83 2.98 20.18 7.78
N ILE A 84 3.50 19.50 8.78
CA ILE A 84 4.87 19.68 9.27
C ILE A 84 5.41 18.37 9.86
N GLY A 85 6.73 18.23 9.91
CA GLY A 85 7.38 16.99 10.37
C GLY A 85 7.16 16.67 11.86
N ASP A 86 7.29 15.38 12.19
CA ASP A 86 6.94 14.80 13.49
C ASP A 86 7.59 15.48 14.71
N LEU A 87 8.85 15.88 14.59
CA LEU A 87 9.53 16.54 15.70
C LEU A 87 8.90 17.90 16.06
N HIS A 88 8.34 18.61 15.08
CA HIS A 88 7.72 19.91 15.27
C HIS A 88 6.36 19.82 15.98
N ILE A 89 5.61 18.74 15.78
CA ILE A 89 4.26 18.58 16.36
C ILE A 89 4.27 18.11 17.82
N ALA A 90 5.45 17.78 18.36
CA ALA A 90 5.58 17.37 19.76
C ALA A 90 5.08 18.49 20.72
N PRO A 91 4.46 18.16 21.87
CA PRO A 91 3.78 19.15 22.71
C PRO A 91 4.62 20.37 23.14
N LYS A 92 5.93 20.19 23.36
CA LYS A 92 6.85 21.27 23.77
C LYS A 92 7.47 22.06 22.59
N HIS A 93 7.06 21.75 21.36
CA HIS A 93 7.57 22.32 20.13
C HIS A 93 6.57 23.33 19.53
N LEU A 94 6.29 23.26 18.23
CA LEU A 94 5.49 24.24 17.51
C LEU A 94 4.14 24.53 18.21
N PRO A 95 3.36 23.54 18.72
CA PRO A 95 2.11 23.82 19.42
C PRO A 95 2.27 24.83 20.56
N ALA A 96 3.23 24.61 21.46
CA ALA A 96 3.50 25.52 22.58
C ALA A 96 3.96 26.91 22.13
N TYR A 97 4.72 27.00 21.04
CA TYR A 97 5.11 28.30 20.48
C TYR A 97 3.94 29.03 19.83
N VAL A 98 3.02 28.32 19.16
CA VAL A 98 1.79 28.89 18.60
C VAL A 98 0.90 29.42 19.72
N ASP A 99 0.67 28.63 20.77
CA ASP A 99 -0.15 29.06 21.92
C ASP A 99 0.42 30.34 22.56
N ARG A 100 1.75 30.39 22.75
CA ARG A 100 2.43 31.58 23.29
C ARG A 100 2.28 32.78 22.36
N GLU A 101 2.49 32.59 21.06
CA GLU A 101 2.39 33.67 20.06
C GLU A 101 0.97 34.22 19.97
N LEU A 102 -0.04 33.35 19.98
CA LEU A 102 -1.45 33.75 19.99
C LEU A 102 -1.81 34.50 21.27
N SER A 103 -1.34 34.02 22.43
CA SER A 103 -1.56 34.68 23.72
C SER A 103 -0.97 36.11 23.73
N VAL A 104 0.25 36.31 23.20
CA VAL A 104 0.86 37.65 23.06
C VAL A 104 0.01 38.58 22.18
N ARG A 105 -0.73 38.01 21.22
CA ARG A 105 -1.64 38.73 20.31
C ARG A 105 -3.05 38.89 20.85
N GLY A 106 -3.33 38.44 22.08
CA GLY A 106 -4.67 38.45 22.68
C GLY A 106 -5.66 37.48 22.01
N LEU A 107 -5.14 36.44 21.35
CA LEU A 107 -5.92 35.44 20.64
C LEU A 107 -5.80 34.08 21.32
N ALA A 108 -6.85 33.27 21.23
CA ALA A 108 -6.85 31.88 21.66
C ALA A 108 -7.53 31.02 20.60
N ARG A 109 -7.00 29.83 20.35
CA ARG A 109 -7.57 28.89 19.37
C ARG A 109 -7.51 27.47 19.93
N ASN A 110 -8.54 26.70 19.63
CA ASN A 110 -8.49 25.26 19.82
C ASN A 110 -7.65 24.65 18.69
N SER A 111 -6.59 23.97 19.06
CA SER A 111 -5.77 23.18 18.14
C SER A 111 -6.19 21.71 18.21
N LEU A 112 -6.06 21.01 17.08
CA LEU A 112 -6.17 19.57 17.00
C LEU A 112 -4.92 19.03 16.34
N ILE A 113 -4.19 18.19 17.07
CA ILE A 113 -2.94 17.58 16.58
C ILE A 113 -3.22 16.13 16.20
N LEU A 114 -2.79 15.76 14.99
CA LEU A 114 -2.80 14.39 14.51
C LEU A 114 -1.37 13.85 14.48
N TYR A 115 -1.01 13.08 15.50
CA TYR A 115 0.24 12.34 15.54
C TYR A 115 0.18 11.12 14.61
N GLN A 116 1.35 10.62 14.20
CA GLN A 116 1.44 9.39 13.40
C GLN A 116 2.41 8.40 14.05
N ASN A 117 2.03 7.12 14.03
CA ASN A 117 2.90 5.97 14.33
C ASN A 117 3.73 6.08 15.62
N SER A 118 3.14 6.58 16.71
CA SER A 118 3.83 6.66 17.99
C SER A 118 4.19 5.26 18.51
N GLU A 119 5.48 5.01 18.71
CA GLU A 119 5.99 3.71 19.17
C GLU A 119 5.41 3.31 20.53
N ALA A 120 5.40 4.23 21.50
CA ALA A 120 4.87 3.96 22.83
C ALA A 120 3.39 3.54 22.78
N ILE A 121 2.59 4.23 21.96
CA ILE A 121 1.17 3.89 21.74
C ILE A 121 1.04 2.54 21.05
N TYR A 122 1.89 2.24 20.06
CA TYR A 122 1.89 0.93 19.41
C TYR A 122 2.08 -0.20 20.43
N TRP A 123 3.09 -0.10 21.29
CA TRP A 123 3.37 -1.14 22.29
C TRP A 123 2.30 -1.22 23.38
N ASP A 124 1.62 -0.12 23.71
CA ASP A 124 0.42 -0.13 24.56
C ASP A 124 -0.72 -0.93 23.92
N LEU A 125 -0.96 -0.75 22.61
CA LEU A 125 -1.97 -1.49 21.87
C LEU A 125 -1.60 -2.98 21.73
N ALA A 126 -0.33 -3.28 21.47
CA ALA A 126 0.17 -4.65 21.34
C ALA A 126 0.06 -5.44 22.65
N ARG A 127 0.34 -4.80 23.80
CA ARG A 127 0.11 -5.40 25.13
C ARG A 127 -1.35 -5.74 25.41
N GLN A 128 -2.28 -5.07 24.72
CA GLN A 128 -3.72 -5.30 24.81
C GLN A 128 -4.24 -6.20 23.69
N GLU A 129 -3.38 -6.64 22.76
CA GLU A 129 -3.73 -7.45 21.58
C GLU A 129 -4.80 -6.81 20.68
N VAL A 130 -4.78 -5.47 20.58
CA VAL A 130 -5.74 -4.68 19.77
C VAL A 130 -5.07 -3.84 18.68
N GLU A 131 -3.74 -3.93 18.56
CA GLU A 131 -2.95 -3.22 17.57
C GLU A 131 -3.40 -3.50 16.15
N ASP A 132 -3.92 -4.68 15.83
CA ASP A 132 -4.41 -4.99 14.48
C ASP A 132 -5.76 -4.37 14.13
N TYR A 133 -6.51 -3.94 15.16
CA TYR A 133 -7.87 -3.42 15.04
C TYR A 133 -7.95 -1.91 15.21
N VAL A 134 -7.01 -1.30 15.95
CA VAL A 134 -7.03 0.12 16.29
C VAL A 134 -6.20 0.94 15.30
N GLU A 135 -6.89 1.73 14.45
CA GLU A 135 -6.25 2.66 13.51
C GLU A 135 -6.00 4.05 14.09
N ILE A 136 -6.87 4.52 14.99
CA ILE A 136 -6.79 5.85 15.58
C ILE A 136 -6.97 5.74 17.09
N VAL A 137 -6.03 6.32 17.83
CA VAL A 137 -6.09 6.45 19.28
C VAL A 137 -6.44 7.89 19.63
N LYS A 138 -7.53 8.09 20.37
CA LYS A 138 -7.86 9.38 20.96
C LYS A 138 -7.08 9.55 22.26
N LEU A 139 -6.32 10.63 22.36
CA LEU A 139 -5.53 10.99 23.53
C LEU A 139 -6.39 11.76 24.55
N LYS A 140 -5.96 11.77 25.82
CA LYS A 140 -6.72 12.39 26.93
C LYS A 140 -6.89 13.90 26.77
N ASP A 141 -5.95 14.55 26.09
CA ASP A 141 -5.95 15.98 25.79
C ASP A 141 -6.82 16.35 24.56
N GLY A 142 -7.50 15.37 23.96
CA GLY A 142 -8.37 15.58 22.80
C GLY A 142 -7.68 15.45 21.45
N ASN A 143 -6.35 15.25 21.43
CA ASN A 143 -5.59 14.98 20.22
C ASN A 143 -5.76 13.52 19.76
N TYR A 144 -5.25 13.19 18.57
CA TYR A 144 -5.34 11.85 18.01
C TYR A 144 -3.97 11.36 17.54
N CYS A 145 -3.74 10.05 17.61
CA CYS A 145 -2.62 9.39 16.96
C CYS A 145 -3.13 8.37 15.95
N ARG A 146 -2.73 8.50 14.69
CA ARG A 146 -3.03 7.55 13.63
C ARG A 146 -1.94 6.49 13.57
N MET A 147 -2.30 5.26 13.88
CA MET A 147 -1.44 4.09 13.80
C MET A 147 -1.66 3.44 12.43
N HIS A 148 -0.72 3.62 11.50
CA HIS A 148 -0.83 3.05 10.16
C HIS A 148 0.41 2.25 9.73
N THR A 149 1.55 2.46 10.39
CA THR A 149 2.80 1.74 10.16
C THR A 149 3.34 1.22 11.49
N PRO A 150 3.56 -0.10 11.65
CA PRO A 150 4.21 -0.64 12.83
C PRO A 150 5.65 -0.10 13.00
N PRO A 151 6.16 0.09 14.23
CA PRO A 151 7.52 0.60 14.47
C PRO A 151 8.60 -0.22 13.77
N VAL A 152 8.43 -1.54 13.70
CA VAL A 152 9.37 -2.47 13.06
C VAL A 152 9.53 -2.18 11.56
N VAL A 153 8.45 -1.75 10.89
CA VAL A 153 8.46 -1.38 9.47
C VAL A 153 9.19 -0.05 9.27
N ALA A 154 8.93 0.93 10.14
CA ALA A 154 9.64 2.21 10.11
C ALA A 154 11.15 2.04 10.38
N GLN A 155 11.52 1.15 11.31
CA GLN A 155 12.92 0.84 11.60
C GLN A 155 13.59 0.13 10.41
N ARG A 156 12.92 -0.83 9.76
CA ARG A 156 13.45 -1.47 8.55
C ARG A 156 13.70 -0.46 7.44
N SER A 157 12.74 0.44 7.19
CA SER A 157 12.92 1.51 6.20
C SER A 157 14.12 2.41 6.51
N TYR A 158 14.39 2.72 7.79
CA TYR A 158 15.57 3.50 8.19
C TYR A 158 16.90 2.74 8.02
N LEU A 159 16.93 1.45 8.37
CA LEU A 159 18.13 0.62 8.18
C LEU A 159 18.51 0.54 6.70
N ASN A 160 17.52 0.32 5.84
CA ASN A 160 17.75 0.27 4.40
C ASN A 160 18.25 1.61 3.84
N TRP A 161 17.72 2.73 4.36
CA TRP A 161 18.26 4.06 4.02
C TRP A 161 19.73 4.22 4.42
N LEU A 162 20.15 3.75 5.62
CA LEU A 162 21.55 3.78 6.04
C LEU A 162 22.45 2.89 5.16
N GLU A 163 21.91 1.76 4.71
CA GLU A 163 22.58 0.81 3.83
C GLU A 163 22.61 1.28 2.36
N HIS A 164 22.07 2.47 2.07
CA HIS A 164 21.95 3.06 0.73
C HIS A 164 21.09 2.22 -0.24
N GLU A 165 20.14 1.47 0.33
CA GLU A 165 19.18 0.67 -0.39
C GLU A 165 17.86 1.45 -0.53
N GLU A 166 17.45 1.75 -1.75
CA GLU A 166 16.10 2.29 -2.00
C GLU A 166 15.05 1.16 -1.85
N GLY A 167 14.41 1.03 -0.68
CA GLY A 167 13.33 0.06 -0.48
C GLY A 167 13.27 -0.53 0.92
N GLU A 168 12.33 -1.46 1.18
CA GLU A 168 12.26 -2.26 2.43
C GLU A 168 12.99 -3.62 2.30
N ILE A 169 13.47 -3.92 1.09
CA ILE A 169 14.21 -5.12 0.71
C ILE A 169 15.60 -4.72 0.22
N ASP A 170 16.60 -5.50 0.58
CA ASP A 170 17.97 -5.33 0.12
C ASP A 170 18.07 -5.59 -1.39
N TYR A 171 18.55 -4.59 -2.13
CA TYR A 171 18.71 -4.68 -3.59
C TYR A 171 19.84 -5.64 -3.99
N SER A 172 20.88 -5.74 -3.16
CA SER A 172 22.04 -6.61 -3.36
C SER A 172 21.76 -8.07 -2.96
N ASP A 173 20.83 -8.30 -2.01
CA ASP A 173 20.39 -9.63 -1.60
C ASP A 173 18.85 -9.78 -1.48
N ALA A 174 18.16 -9.47 -2.57
CA ALA A 174 16.71 -9.61 -2.67
C ALA A 174 16.25 -11.07 -2.45
N LYS A 175 17.11 -12.05 -2.77
CA LYS A 175 16.81 -13.47 -2.57
C LYS A 175 16.73 -13.80 -1.08
N SER A 176 17.73 -13.44 -0.27
CA SER A 176 17.69 -13.74 1.17
C SER A 176 16.48 -13.07 1.84
N SER A 177 16.22 -11.80 1.52
CA SER A 177 15.03 -11.08 2.02
C SER A 177 13.72 -11.79 1.65
N PHE A 178 13.60 -12.29 0.41
CA PHE A 178 12.43 -13.06 -0.02
C PHE A 178 12.31 -14.39 0.74
N ILE A 179 13.41 -15.11 0.96
CA ILE A 179 13.43 -16.36 1.73
C ILE A 179 13.03 -16.12 3.19
N GLU A 180 13.45 -15.03 3.82
CA GLU A 180 13.01 -14.69 5.17
C GLU A 180 11.48 -14.50 5.26
N LEU A 181 10.87 -13.90 4.24
CA LEU A 181 9.41 -13.75 4.18
C LEU A 181 8.73 -15.11 4.01
N VAL A 182 9.29 -15.98 3.16
CA VAL A 182 8.84 -17.36 2.99
C VAL A 182 8.88 -18.11 4.32
N ASP A 183 10.02 -18.06 5.02
CA ASP A 183 10.23 -18.75 6.29
C ASP A 183 9.25 -18.24 7.37
N ARG A 184 9.05 -16.92 7.48
CA ARG A 184 8.06 -16.33 8.42
C ARG A 184 6.64 -16.82 8.18
N ILE A 185 6.21 -16.85 6.91
CA ILE A 185 4.86 -17.31 6.54
C ILE A 185 4.72 -18.82 6.79
N CYS A 186 5.74 -19.60 6.41
CA CYS A 186 5.80 -21.04 6.64
C CYS A 186 5.78 -21.38 8.13
N ASP A 187 6.58 -20.73 8.95
CA ASP A 187 6.63 -20.93 10.40
C ASP A 187 5.32 -20.55 11.07
N PHE A 188 4.71 -19.44 10.63
CA PHE A 188 3.42 -19.03 11.14
C PHE A 188 2.36 -20.07 10.79
N LEU A 189 2.25 -20.49 9.53
CA LEU A 189 1.23 -21.43 9.09
C LEU A 189 1.56 -22.89 9.40
N LYS A 190 2.80 -23.23 9.79
CA LYS A 190 3.38 -24.58 9.81
C LYS A 190 3.25 -25.28 8.45
N LEU A 191 3.74 -24.60 7.41
CA LEU A 191 3.95 -25.14 6.07
C LEU A 191 5.43 -25.49 5.90
N ASP A 192 5.72 -26.38 4.96
CA ASP A 192 7.08 -26.78 4.62
C ASP A 192 7.25 -26.68 3.10
N VAL A 193 8.27 -25.92 2.68
CA VAL A 193 8.67 -25.76 1.28
C VAL A 193 9.96 -26.52 0.95
N GLY A 194 10.59 -27.18 1.94
CA GLY A 194 11.78 -28.00 1.78
C GLY A 194 12.89 -27.31 1.00
N ALA A 195 13.54 -28.05 0.10
CA ALA A 195 14.62 -27.56 -0.76
C ALA A 195 14.15 -26.60 -1.87
N ALA A 196 12.83 -26.43 -2.09
CA ALA A 196 12.34 -25.55 -3.15
C ALA A 196 12.73 -24.08 -2.92
N LYS A 197 13.02 -23.70 -1.66
CA LYS A 197 13.53 -22.37 -1.31
C LYS A 197 14.93 -22.08 -1.89
N ASP A 198 15.73 -23.12 -2.11
CA ASP A 198 17.05 -22.96 -2.70
C ASP A 198 16.95 -22.79 -4.23
N GLU A 199 15.92 -23.39 -4.82
CA GLU A 199 15.63 -23.40 -6.25
C GLU A 199 14.95 -22.11 -6.76
N VAL A 200 14.32 -21.32 -5.88
CA VAL A 200 13.70 -20.06 -6.30
C VAL A 200 14.76 -19.04 -6.69
N GLU A 201 14.56 -18.39 -7.82
CA GLU A 201 15.38 -17.27 -8.27
C GLU A 201 14.59 -15.98 -8.07
N VAL A 202 15.25 -14.92 -7.58
CA VAL A 202 14.61 -13.63 -7.28
C VAL A 202 15.28 -12.56 -8.13
N PHE A 203 14.49 -11.84 -8.91
CA PHE A 203 14.94 -10.74 -9.77
C PHE A 203 14.22 -9.46 -9.37
N THR A 204 14.89 -8.32 -9.53
CA THR A 204 14.33 -6.99 -9.26
C THR A 204 14.22 -6.19 -10.56
N SER A 205 13.65 -4.98 -10.50
CA SER A 205 13.67 -4.03 -11.63
C SER A 205 15.09 -3.69 -12.11
N GLY A 206 16.11 -3.93 -11.28
CA GLY A 206 17.53 -3.82 -11.62
C GLY A 206 18.10 -4.89 -12.52
N ASP A 207 17.48 -6.06 -12.54
CA ASP A 207 17.99 -7.23 -13.25
C ASP A 207 16.89 -7.85 -14.10
N LEU A 208 16.84 -7.43 -15.36
CA LEU A 208 15.93 -7.97 -16.37
C LEU A 208 16.55 -9.12 -17.20
N THR A 209 17.73 -9.63 -16.81
CA THR A 209 18.41 -10.71 -17.56
C THR A 209 17.58 -11.99 -17.61
N PHE A 210 16.71 -12.21 -16.61
CA PHE A 210 15.79 -13.34 -16.61
C PHE A 210 14.88 -13.37 -17.86
N LEU A 211 14.50 -12.21 -18.43
CA LEU A 211 13.69 -12.18 -19.66
C LEU A 211 14.40 -12.82 -20.85
N GLN A 212 15.72 -12.67 -20.93
CA GLN A 212 16.52 -13.33 -21.95
C GLN A 212 16.57 -14.83 -21.69
N ARG A 213 16.79 -15.25 -20.44
CA ARG A 213 16.80 -16.67 -20.05
C ARG A 213 15.47 -17.37 -20.34
N LEU A 214 14.34 -16.71 -20.09
CA LEU A 214 13.00 -17.23 -20.40
C LEU A 214 12.81 -17.46 -21.91
N LYS A 215 13.35 -16.57 -22.76
CA LYS A 215 13.31 -16.74 -24.21
C LYS A 215 14.22 -17.87 -24.68
N GLU A 216 15.42 -17.97 -24.13
CA GLU A 216 16.43 -18.97 -24.52
C GLU A 216 16.03 -20.39 -24.13
N LYS A 217 15.36 -20.59 -22.99
CA LYS A 217 14.84 -21.90 -22.58
C LYS A 217 13.76 -22.45 -23.55
N GLY A 218 13.03 -21.59 -24.25
CA GLY A 218 11.99 -22.01 -25.20
C GLY A 218 10.67 -22.49 -24.57
N ASP A 219 10.55 -22.50 -23.24
CA ASP A 219 9.36 -22.97 -22.51
C ASP A 219 8.18 -21.98 -22.52
N PHE A 220 8.39 -20.78 -23.04
CA PHE A 220 7.41 -19.68 -23.07
C PHE A 220 7.10 -19.26 -24.50
N SER A 221 5.82 -19.16 -24.83
CA SER A 221 5.35 -18.61 -26.09
C SER A 221 5.65 -17.10 -26.18
N GLY A 222 5.74 -16.58 -27.40
CA GLY A 222 5.93 -15.13 -27.63
C GLY A 222 4.83 -14.27 -26.99
N LYS A 223 3.61 -14.81 -26.86
CA LYS A 223 2.49 -14.16 -26.15
C LYS A 223 2.71 -14.10 -24.64
N GLU A 224 3.19 -15.18 -24.03
CA GLU A 224 3.52 -15.21 -22.60
C GLU A 224 4.65 -14.22 -22.27
N ILE A 225 5.72 -14.19 -23.07
CA ILE A 225 6.81 -13.21 -22.89
C ILE A 225 6.32 -11.77 -23.04
N ALA A 226 5.42 -11.50 -24.00
CA ALA A 226 4.84 -10.17 -24.16
C ALA A 226 3.96 -9.77 -22.96
N MET A 227 3.24 -10.71 -22.37
CA MET A 227 2.46 -10.48 -21.15
C MET A 227 3.35 -10.14 -19.96
N ILE A 228 4.39 -10.95 -19.73
CA ILE A 228 5.39 -10.73 -18.67
C ILE A 228 5.99 -9.32 -18.80
N LYS A 229 6.39 -8.92 -20.02
CA LYS A 229 6.88 -7.55 -20.28
C LYS A 229 5.85 -6.47 -19.96
N LYS A 230 4.57 -6.70 -20.26
CA LYS A 230 3.51 -5.73 -19.95
C LYS A 230 3.33 -5.56 -18.45
N GLN A 231 3.43 -6.63 -17.67
CA GLN A 231 3.36 -6.59 -16.20
C GLN A 231 4.56 -5.86 -15.59
N ILE A 232 5.78 -6.10 -16.11
CA ILE A 232 6.98 -5.34 -15.73
C ILE A 232 6.79 -3.84 -15.97
N LEU A 233 6.28 -3.46 -17.15
CA LEU A 233 6.01 -2.05 -17.49
C LEU A 233 4.90 -1.43 -16.63
N ALA A 234 4.03 -2.24 -16.04
CA ALA A 234 3.02 -1.83 -15.09
C ALA A 234 3.56 -1.77 -13.64
N SER A 235 4.84 -2.03 -13.42
CA SER A 235 5.50 -2.07 -12.11
C SER A 235 4.88 -3.11 -11.15
N GLU A 236 4.35 -4.21 -11.70
CA GLU A 236 3.75 -5.31 -10.95
C GLU A 236 4.82 -6.35 -10.58
N SER A 237 4.82 -6.78 -9.31
CA SER A 237 5.60 -7.95 -8.88
C SER A 237 4.80 -9.22 -9.18
N TYR A 238 5.47 -10.33 -9.49
CA TYR A 238 4.79 -11.60 -9.81
C TYR A 238 5.71 -12.82 -9.68
N TYR A 239 5.14 -13.95 -9.29
CA TYR A 239 5.79 -15.25 -9.26
C TYR A 239 5.52 -16.06 -10.53
N ILE A 240 6.57 -16.32 -11.31
CA ILE A 240 6.55 -17.15 -12.53
C ILE A 240 6.72 -18.62 -12.14
N SER A 241 5.61 -19.29 -11.88
CA SER A 241 5.58 -20.69 -11.44
C SER A 241 6.38 -21.65 -12.34
N LYS A 242 6.24 -21.55 -13.68
CA LYS A 242 6.96 -22.42 -14.64
C LYS A 242 8.48 -22.32 -14.53
N ALA A 243 8.99 -21.14 -14.16
CA ALA A 243 10.42 -20.87 -14.10
C ALA A 243 10.96 -20.85 -12.66
N LYS A 244 10.10 -20.96 -11.65
CA LYS A 244 10.43 -20.76 -10.23
C LYS A 244 11.11 -19.41 -9.97
N ILE A 245 10.64 -18.37 -10.66
CA ILE A 245 11.19 -17.01 -10.57
C ILE A 245 10.21 -16.12 -9.82
N ALA A 246 10.65 -15.41 -8.80
CA ALA A 246 9.95 -14.26 -8.24
C ALA A 246 10.53 -12.97 -8.84
N TYR A 247 9.70 -12.17 -9.50
CA TYR A 247 10.07 -10.85 -9.97
C TYR A 247 9.48 -9.78 -9.05
N LEU A 248 10.34 -8.93 -8.48
CA LEU A 248 9.97 -7.84 -7.57
C LEU A 248 10.17 -6.51 -8.29
N ALA A 249 9.08 -5.96 -8.84
CA ALA A 249 9.12 -4.69 -9.58
C ALA A 249 9.46 -3.50 -8.68
N ASN A 250 9.04 -3.56 -7.41
CA ASN A 250 9.39 -2.61 -6.38
C ASN A 250 9.80 -3.36 -5.12
N LEU A 251 10.70 -2.76 -4.33
CA LEU A 251 11.24 -3.35 -3.10
C LEU A 251 10.30 -3.16 -1.90
N SER A 252 8.99 -3.25 -2.12
CA SER A 252 7.99 -3.21 -1.04
C SER A 252 7.91 -4.57 -0.36
N ILE A 253 7.96 -4.57 0.98
CA ILE A 253 7.79 -5.81 1.75
C ILE A 253 6.41 -6.45 1.51
N ASN A 254 5.40 -5.63 1.20
CA ASN A 254 4.05 -6.08 0.94
C ASN A 254 3.98 -6.96 -0.32
N HIS A 255 4.52 -6.48 -1.43
CA HIS A 255 4.49 -7.21 -2.70
C HIS A 255 5.41 -8.44 -2.64
N ALA A 256 6.58 -8.34 -2.01
CA ALA A 256 7.43 -9.52 -1.85
C ALA A 256 6.80 -10.59 -0.96
N ALA A 257 6.09 -10.20 0.12
CA ALA A 257 5.40 -11.16 0.97
C ALA A 257 4.19 -11.81 0.27
N GLU A 258 3.55 -11.09 -0.64
CA GLU A 258 2.51 -11.63 -1.53
C GLU A 258 3.09 -12.65 -2.52
N GLU A 259 4.19 -12.32 -3.20
CA GLU A 259 4.84 -13.29 -4.08
C GLU A 259 5.47 -14.47 -3.33
N ALA A 260 5.94 -14.27 -2.11
CA ALA A 260 6.35 -15.35 -1.21
C ALA A 260 5.18 -16.30 -0.93
N SER A 261 3.97 -15.76 -0.75
CA SER A 261 2.75 -16.56 -0.55
C SER A 261 2.36 -17.33 -1.81
N HIS A 262 2.48 -16.72 -2.99
CA HIS A 262 2.27 -17.40 -4.27
C HIS A 262 3.30 -18.52 -4.50
N PHE A 263 4.57 -18.28 -4.15
CA PHE A 263 5.62 -19.30 -4.15
C PHE A 263 5.28 -20.47 -3.23
N ILE A 264 4.95 -20.21 -1.96
CA ILE A 264 4.57 -21.24 -0.98
C ILE A 264 3.37 -22.03 -1.50
N LYS A 265 2.36 -21.33 -2.01
CA LYS A 265 1.16 -21.95 -2.60
C LYS A 265 1.54 -22.90 -3.73
N ASN A 266 2.36 -22.45 -4.67
CA ASN A 266 2.80 -23.27 -5.81
C ASN A 266 3.57 -24.52 -5.36
N VAL A 267 4.51 -24.38 -4.41
CA VAL A 267 5.29 -25.51 -3.88
C VAL A 267 4.39 -26.50 -3.15
N CYS A 268 3.48 -26.01 -2.30
CA CYS A 268 2.64 -26.84 -1.45
C CYS A 268 1.53 -27.58 -2.21
N SER A 269 0.92 -26.98 -3.24
CA SER A 269 -0.16 -27.62 -4.02
C SER A 269 0.26 -28.17 -5.38
N GLY A 270 1.49 -27.90 -5.80
CA GLY A 270 2.00 -28.23 -7.13
C GLY A 270 1.59 -27.23 -8.20
N PRO A 271 2.04 -27.45 -9.45
CA PRO A 271 1.82 -26.52 -10.55
C PRO A 271 0.35 -26.42 -10.96
N GLU A 272 -0.07 -25.22 -11.35
CA GLU A 272 -1.39 -24.99 -11.93
C GLU A 272 -1.50 -25.59 -13.33
N SER A 273 -2.67 -26.14 -13.64
CA SER A 273 -3.03 -26.63 -14.97
C SER A 273 -4.04 -25.68 -15.61
N PRO A 274 -4.11 -25.59 -16.95
CA PRO A 274 -5.15 -24.82 -17.62
C PRO A 274 -6.55 -25.23 -17.17
N ARG A 275 -7.43 -24.25 -16.98
CA ARG A 275 -8.83 -24.41 -16.53
C ARG A 275 -9.77 -23.74 -17.51
N GLU A 276 -11.03 -24.17 -17.50
CA GLU A 276 -12.10 -23.39 -18.12
C GLU A 276 -12.21 -22.01 -17.47
N LEU A 277 -12.63 -21.01 -18.25
CA LEU A 277 -12.46 -19.61 -17.88
C LEU A 277 -13.15 -19.20 -16.57
N VAL A 278 -14.28 -19.82 -16.25
CA VAL A 278 -14.97 -19.59 -14.97
C VAL A 278 -14.17 -20.18 -13.80
N ASP A 279 -13.70 -21.42 -13.93
CA ASP A 279 -12.86 -22.05 -12.89
C ASP A 279 -11.52 -21.31 -12.74
N ALA A 280 -10.94 -20.85 -13.85
CA ALA A 280 -9.75 -20.00 -13.84
C ALA A 280 -9.98 -18.69 -13.07
N PHE A 281 -11.14 -18.05 -13.27
CA PHE A 281 -11.50 -16.83 -12.54
C PHE A 281 -11.50 -17.07 -11.03
N TYR A 282 -12.21 -18.10 -10.57
CA TYR A 282 -12.32 -18.38 -9.13
C TYR A 282 -11.01 -18.90 -8.52
N ALA A 283 -10.24 -19.70 -9.27
CA ALA A 283 -8.90 -20.09 -8.84
C ALA A 283 -7.99 -18.87 -8.69
N ASN A 284 -8.02 -17.92 -9.63
CA ASN A 284 -7.20 -16.70 -9.53
C ASN A 284 -7.63 -15.85 -8.32
N VAL A 285 -8.94 -15.65 -8.09
CA VAL A 285 -9.43 -14.94 -6.90
C VAL A 285 -8.91 -15.59 -5.60
N LEU A 286 -8.87 -16.92 -5.54
CA LEU A 286 -8.35 -17.64 -4.38
C LEU A 286 -6.82 -17.50 -4.23
N HIS A 287 -6.05 -17.55 -5.32
CA HIS A 287 -4.61 -17.31 -5.31
C HIS A 287 -4.29 -15.89 -4.80
N GLU A 288 -4.94 -14.88 -5.37
CA GLU A 288 -4.82 -13.47 -4.96
C GLU A 288 -5.24 -13.26 -3.50
N ALA A 289 -6.23 -14.01 -3.01
CA ALA A 289 -6.62 -13.99 -1.61
C ALA A 289 -5.54 -14.55 -0.68
N LEU A 290 -4.85 -15.63 -1.08
CA LEU A 290 -3.73 -16.18 -0.32
C LEU A 290 -2.49 -15.28 -0.38
N GLY A 291 -2.23 -14.67 -1.55
CA GLY A 291 -1.22 -13.64 -1.75
C GLY A 291 -1.38 -12.48 -0.78
N PHE A 292 -2.56 -11.84 -0.82
CA PHE A 292 -2.86 -10.72 0.07
C PHE A 292 -2.86 -11.14 1.55
N PHE A 293 -3.44 -12.31 1.89
CA PHE A 293 -3.44 -12.83 3.25
C PHE A 293 -2.02 -13.01 3.81
N GLY A 294 -1.11 -13.62 3.06
CA GLY A 294 0.25 -13.83 3.56
C GLY A 294 1.03 -12.53 3.67
N SER A 295 0.81 -11.57 2.77
CA SER A 295 1.36 -10.22 2.96
C SER A 295 0.86 -9.51 4.22
N LYS A 296 -0.40 -9.77 4.61
CA LYS A 296 -0.98 -9.28 5.87
C LYS A 296 -0.38 -9.94 7.11
N LEU A 297 0.14 -11.16 7.01
CA LEU A 297 0.89 -11.79 8.11
C LEU A 297 2.21 -11.07 8.39
N ILE A 298 2.80 -10.43 7.37
CA ILE A 298 4.03 -9.64 7.50
C ILE A 298 3.71 -8.20 7.88
N ASN A 299 2.73 -7.60 7.21
CA ASN A 299 2.23 -6.26 7.49
C ASN A 299 0.72 -6.28 7.77
N SER A 300 0.36 -6.42 9.06
CA SER A 300 -1.03 -6.49 9.49
C SER A 300 -1.85 -5.24 9.15
N ARG A 301 -1.17 -4.12 8.87
CA ARG A 301 -1.79 -2.85 8.49
C ARG A 301 -1.97 -2.67 6.98
N ARG A 302 -1.52 -3.60 6.13
CA ARG A 302 -1.75 -3.54 4.67
C ARG A 302 -3.25 -3.40 4.39
N LYS A 303 -3.60 -2.49 3.47
CA LYS A 303 -4.98 -2.17 3.09
C LYS A 303 -5.25 -2.56 1.65
N CYS A 304 -6.52 -2.85 1.36
CA CYS A 304 -7.05 -3.01 0.01
C CYS A 304 -8.38 -2.26 -0.11
N TYR A 305 -8.84 -2.05 -1.34
CA TYR A 305 -10.17 -1.51 -1.61
C TYR A 305 -11.23 -2.53 -1.21
N HIS A 306 -12.32 -2.03 -0.62
CA HIS A 306 -13.55 -2.78 -0.37
C HIS A 306 -14.72 -2.17 -1.15
N GLU A 307 -15.89 -2.79 -1.05
CA GLU A 307 -17.11 -2.38 -1.78
C GLU A 307 -17.39 -0.87 -1.71
N LYS A 308 -17.23 -0.26 -0.53
CA LYS A 308 -17.43 1.19 -0.35
C LYS A 308 -16.41 2.03 -1.14
N ASN A 309 -15.15 1.59 -1.22
CA ASN A 309 -14.10 2.29 -1.96
C ASN A 309 -14.40 2.29 -3.46
N PHE A 310 -14.79 1.14 -4.02
CA PHE A 310 -15.21 1.05 -5.42
C PHE A 310 -16.47 1.88 -5.69
N ALA A 311 -17.44 1.88 -4.78
CA ALA A 311 -18.63 2.73 -4.90
C ALA A 311 -18.27 4.23 -4.90
N SER A 312 -17.38 4.66 -3.99
CA SER A 312 -16.88 6.04 -3.96
C SER A 312 -16.11 6.41 -5.21
N LEU A 313 -15.26 5.51 -5.72
CA LEU A 313 -14.52 5.71 -6.96
C LEU A 313 -15.44 5.87 -8.17
N LEU A 314 -16.47 5.03 -8.29
CA LEU A 314 -17.50 5.18 -9.32
C LEU A 314 -18.29 6.48 -9.17
N SER A 315 -18.57 6.91 -7.94
CA SER A 315 -19.22 8.21 -7.69
C SER A 315 -18.33 9.37 -8.15
N TYR A 316 -17.03 9.29 -7.89
CA TYR A 316 -16.05 10.28 -8.36
C TYR A 316 -16.00 10.33 -9.90
N PHE A 317 -15.94 9.18 -10.57
CA PHE A 317 -15.92 9.13 -12.03
C PHE A 317 -17.23 9.56 -12.70
N LYS A 318 -18.32 9.73 -11.94
CA LYS A 318 -19.55 10.38 -12.45
C LYS A 318 -19.45 11.90 -12.48
N THR A 319 -18.59 12.50 -11.65
CA THR A 319 -18.42 13.97 -11.58
C THR A 319 -17.39 14.48 -12.57
N ILE A 320 -16.63 13.60 -13.20
CA ILE A 320 -15.59 13.95 -14.17
C ILE A 320 -15.70 13.09 -15.44
N ARG A 321 -15.04 13.50 -16.52
CA ARG A 321 -14.76 12.59 -17.63
C ARG A 321 -13.63 11.64 -17.20
N VAL A 322 -13.84 10.33 -17.32
CA VAL A 322 -12.81 9.33 -17.00
C VAL A 322 -11.58 9.54 -17.88
N PRO A 323 -10.39 9.80 -17.30
CA PRO A 323 -9.14 9.89 -18.04
C PRO A 323 -8.79 8.55 -18.71
N SER A 324 -8.14 8.59 -19.89
CA SER A 324 -7.82 7.38 -20.66
C SER A 324 -6.89 6.41 -19.93
N ASP A 325 -5.97 6.94 -19.14
CA ASP A 325 -5.02 6.22 -18.28
C ASP A 325 -5.70 5.57 -17.06
N ARG A 326 -6.90 6.02 -16.68
CA ARG A 326 -7.70 5.47 -15.56
C ARG A 326 -8.90 4.63 -16.03
N LEU A 327 -8.98 4.32 -17.32
CA LEU A 327 -10.11 3.57 -17.88
C LEU A 327 -10.21 2.16 -17.29
N LEU A 328 -9.09 1.45 -17.16
CA LEU A 328 -9.06 0.11 -16.56
C LEU A 328 -9.56 0.13 -15.11
N GLU A 329 -9.13 1.12 -14.33
CA GLU A 329 -9.56 1.30 -12.93
C GLU A 329 -11.08 1.50 -12.82
N TYR A 330 -11.65 2.32 -13.70
CA TYR A 330 -13.10 2.54 -13.79
C TYR A 330 -13.86 1.27 -14.19
N GLU A 331 -13.41 0.57 -15.23
CA GLU A 331 -14.02 -0.68 -15.70
C GLU A 331 -13.98 -1.77 -14.60
N THR A 332 -12.84 -1.91 -13.92
CA THR A 332 -12.68 -2.82 -12.78
C THR A 332 -13.64 -2.46 -11.66
N ALA A 333 -13.72 -1.19 -11.25
CA ALA A 333 -14.62 -0.75 -10.19
C ALA A 333 -16.10 -1.07 -10.52
N HIS A 334 -16.48 -0.88 -11.79
CA HIS A 334 -17.83 -1.20 -12.27
C HIS A 334 -18.11 -2.70 -12.19
N LEU A 335 -17.22 -3.53 -12.75
CA LEU A 335 -17.41 -4.98 -12.81
C LEU A 335 -17.32 -5.65 -11.44
N VAL A 336 -16.42 -5.20 -10.56
CA VAL A 336 -16.36 -5.64 -9.16
C VAL A 336 -17.68 -5.33 -8.45
N THR A 337 -18.22 -4.11 -8.63
CA THR A 337 -19.49 -3.72 -7.99
C THR A 337 -20.66 -4.57 -8.49
N GLU A 338 -20.75 -4.83 -9.80
CA GLU A 338 -21.78 -5.71 -10.37
C GLU A 338 -21.62 -7.16 -9.91
N TYR A 339 -20.39 -7.66 -9.86
CA TYR A 339 -20.09 -8.97 -9.33
C TYR A 339 -20.54 -9.10 -7.86
N LEU A 340 -20.22 -8.14 -7.00
CA LEU A 340 -20.61 -8.18 -5.59
C LEU A 340 -22.14 -8.18 -5.42
N LYS A 341 -22.91 -7.54 -6.30
CA LYS A 341 -24.38 -7.63 -6.32
C LYS A 341 -24.88 -9.03 -6.72
N LEU A 342 -24.26 -9.63 -7.73
CA LEU A 342 -24.54 -11.01 -8.16
C LEU A 342 -24.25 -11.99 -7.01
N GLU A 343 -23.08 -11.83 -6.39
CA GLU A 343 -22.58 -12.62 -5.28
C GLU A 343 -23.55 -12.54 -4.08
N LYS A 344 -24.03 -11.35 -3.72
CA LYS A 344 -25.06 -11.16 -2.66
C LYS A 344 -26.35 -11.92 -2.90
N LYS A 345 -26.70 -12.23 -4.16
CA LYS A 345 -27.85 -13.07 -4.53
C LYS A 345 -27.54 -14.58 -4.52
N GLY A 346 -26.34 -14.98 -4.06
CA GLY A 346 -25.89 -16.36 -4.05
C GLY A 346 -25.55 -16.93 -5.42
N LYS A 347 -25.37 -16.06 -6.44
CA LYS A 347 -25.03 -16.47 -7.80
C LYS A 347 -23.53 -16.33 -8.04
N HIS A 348 -22.98 -17.17 -8.93
CA HIS A 348 -21.61 -17.07 -9.42
C HIS A 348 -21.58 -16.57 -10.86
N LEU A 349 -20.39 -16.19 -11.33
CA LEU A 349 -20.16 -15.85 -12.73
C LEU A 349 -20.54 -17.03 -13.63
N SER A 350 -21.32 -16.73 -14.66
CA SER A 350 -21.72 -17.69 -15.70
C SER A 350 -21.32 -17.24 -17.11
N GLN A 351 -20.93 -15.97 -17.28
CA GLN A 351 -20.53 -15.39 -18.55
C GLN A 351 -19.17 -14.71 -18.38
N THR A 352 -18.16 -15.19 -19.10
CA THR A 352 -16.78 -14.73 -18.97
C THR A 352 -16.14 -14.40 -20.33
N GLU A 353 -16.93 -14.35 -21.41
CA GLU A 353 -16.43 -14.16 -22.78
C GLU A 353 -15.60 -12.87 -22.95
N ILE A 354 -15.95 -11.79 -22.24
CA ILE A 354 -15.17 -10.55 -22.23
C ILE A 354 -13.72 -10.76 -21.76
N PHE A 355 -13.48 -11.71 -20.86
CA PHE A 355 -12.15 -11.99 -20.32
C PHE A 355 -11.25 -12.73 -21.32
N ARG A 356 -11.80 -13.32 -22.39
CA ARG A 356 -10.99 -13.91 -23.46
C ARG A 356 -10.22 -12.86 -24.25
N SER A 357 -10.80 -11.66 -24.42
CA SER A 357 -10.20 -10.55 -25.15
C SER A 357 -9.62 -9.47 -24.23
N ARG A 358 -10.04 -9.39 -22.97
CA ARG A 358 -9.59 -8.42 -21.96
C ARG A 358 -8.99 -9.12 -20.73
N MET A 359 -7.80 -9.69 -20.90
CA MET A 359 -7.06 -10.34 -19.80
C MET A 359 -6.62 -9.34 -18.72
N ASP A 360 -6.41 -8.08 -19.09
CA ASP A 360 -6.18 -6.97 -18.15
C ASP A 360 -7.35 -6.80 -17.16
N LEU A 361 -8.59 -6.86 -17.65
CA LEU A 361 -9.77 -6.84 -16.79
C LEU A 361 -9.89 -8.10 -15.94
N PHE A 362 -9.60 -9.27 -16.52
CA PHE A 362 -9.61 -10.53 -15.78
C PHE A 362 -8.69 -10.45 -14.55
N LEU A 363 -7.43 -10.05 -14.75
CA LEU A 363 -6.45 -9.92 -13.68
C LEU A 363 -6.87 -8.85 -12.67
N SER A 364 -7.24 -7.65 -13.14
CA SER A 364 -7.61 -6.54 -12.25
C SER A 364 -8.83 -6.84 -11.37
N ILE A 365 -9.85 -7.53 -11.88
CA ILE A 365 -11.04 -7.90 -11.12
C ILE A 365 -10.74 -9.04 -10.13
N THR A 366 -10.05 -10.08 -10.58
CA THR A 366 -9.73 -11.24 -9.72
C THR A 366 -8.81 -10.82 -8.58
N HIS A 367 -7.86 -9.93 -8.84
CA HIS A 367 -7.01 -9.28 -7.85
C HIS A 367 -7.83 -8.49 -6.82
N ALA A 368 -8.72 -7.60 -7.28
CA ALA A 368 -9.58 -6.81 -6.38
C ALA A 368 -10.47 -7.69 -5.47
N LEU A 369 -11.10 -8.72 -6.04
CA LEU A 369 -11.94 -9.65 -5.28
C LEU A 369 -11.12 -10.54 -4.33
N GLY A 370 -9.95 -10.99 -4.80
CA GLY A 370 -9.02 -11.79 -4.01
C GLY A 370 -8.51 -11.03 -2.80
N TYR A 371 -8.09 -9.78 -2.99
CA TYR A 371 -7.66 -8.90 -1.90
C TYR A 371 -8.73 -8.72 -0.84
N MET A 372 -9.97 -8.43 -1.25
CA MET A 372 -11.10 -8.33 -0.31
C MET A 372 -11.31 -9.63 0.49
N LEU A 373 -11.18 -10.79 -0.17
CA LEU A 373 -11.33 -12.10 0.46
C LEU A 373 -10.17 -12.42 1.39
N GLY A 374 -8.92 -12.14 0.98
CA GLY A 374 -7.71 -12.34 1.77
C GLY A 374 -7.66 -11.45 3.02
N ASP A 375 -8.13 -10.20 2.90
CA ASP A 375 -8.26 -9.29 4.03
C ASP A 375 -9.29 -9.80 5.06
N ARG A 376 -10.44 -10.32 4.59
CA ARG A 376 -11.41 -11.00 5.47
C ARG A 376 -10.82 -12.26 6.09
N LEU A 377 -10.06 -13.04 5.33
CA LEU A 377 -9.40 -14.25 5.81
C LEU A 377 -8.44 -13.94 6.95
N TYR A 378 -7.67 -12.85 6.84
CA TYR A 378 -6.78 -12.36 7.89
C TYR A 378 -7.54 -12.04 9.17
N TYR A 379 -8.53 -11.14 9.11
CA TYR A 379 -9.27 -10.77 10.32
C TYR A 379 -10.08 -11.91 10.91
N ALA A 380 -10.56 -12.85 10.09
CA ALA A 380 -11.18 -14.06 10.59
C ALA A 380 -10.19 -14.91 11.40
N LEU A 381 -8.93 -14.97 10.98
CA LEU A 381 -7.90 -15.72 11.69
C LEU A 381 -7.55 -15.04 13.01
N ILE A 382 -7.32 -13.72 13.01
CA ILE A 382 -7.02 -12.96 14.23
C ILE A 382 -8.20 -13.00 15.20
N ALA A 383 -9.44 -12.90 14.70
CA ALA A 383 -10.65 -13.03 15.51
C ALA A 383 -11.01 -14.49 15.88
N GLN A 384 -10.13 -15.46 15.58
CA GLN A 384 -10.31 -16.89 15.86
C GLN A 384 -11.58 -17.53 15.24
N GLN A 385 -12.16 -16.91 14.20
CA GLN A 385 -13.32 -17.41 13.45
C GLN A 385 -12.94 -18.46 12.40
N ILE A 386 -11.69 -18.45 11.95
CA ILE A 386 -11.08 -19.52 11.16
C ILE A 386 -9.83 -20.03 11.87
N LYS A 387 -9.62 -21.35 11.86
CA LYS A 387 -8.44 -21.95 12.48
C LYS A 387 -7.27 -21.87 11.52
N LYS A 388 -6.06 -21.70 12.06
CA LYS A 388 -4.80 -21.74 11.30
C LYS A 388 -4.67 -22.99 10.42
N LYS A 389 -5.12 -24.16 10.90
CA LYS A 389 -5.13 -25.40 10.11
C LYS A 389 -6.02 -25.34 8.86
N ASP A 390 -7.12 -24.57 8.92
CA ASP A 390 -8.04 -24.45 7.79
C ASP A 390 -7.44 -23.52 6.73
N VAL A 391 -6.76 -22.45 7.16
CA VAL A 391 -5.99 -21.58 6.25
C VAL A 391 -4.84 -22.35 5.60
N ARG A 392 -4.10 -23.15 6.38
CA ARG A 392 -3.05 -24.04 5.87
C ARG A 392 -3.58 -24.96 4.76
N GLN A 393 -4.77 -25.51 4.93
CA GLN A 393 -5.37 -26.40 3.92
C GLN A 393 -5.60 -25.69 2.58
N LEU A 394 -5.88 -24.38 2.58
CA LEU A 394 -6.01 -23.60 1.33
C LEU A 394 -4.68 -23.51 0.57
N PHE A 395 -3.54 -23.40 1.28
CA PHE A 395 -2.22 -23.45 0.66
C PHE A 395 -1.90 -24.84 0.08
N LEU A 396 -2.34 -25.91 0.73
CA LEU A 396 -2.08 -27.30 0.29
C LEU A 396 -3.00 -27.75 -0.85
N ASP A 397 -4.21 -27.19 -0.97
CA ASP A 397 -5.23 -27.68 -1.89
C ASP A 397 -5.06 -27.15 -3.32
N SER A 398 -4.77 -28.01 -4.29
CA SER A 398 -4.65 -27.66 -5.71
C SER A 398 -5.97 -27.25 -6.41
N TRP A 399 -7.12 -27.38 -5.73
CA TRP A 399 -8.46 -27.09 -6.27
C TRP A 399 -8.74 -27.79 -7.60
N ARG A 400 -8.25 -29.02 -7.77
CA ARG A 400 -8.39 -29.79 -9.03
C ARG A 400 -9.82 -30.24 -9.25
N GLY A 401 -10.27 -30.14 -10.49
CA GLY A 401 -11.57 -30.63 -10.94
C GLY A 401 -12.51 -29.50 -11.38
N PRO A 402 -13.42 -29.76 -12.34
CA PRO A 402 -14.41 -28.78 -12.78
C PRO A 402 -15.28 -28.29 -11.62
N GLY A 403 -15.46 -26.98 -11.48
CA GLY A 403 -16.31 -26.36 -10.46
C GLY A 403 -15.72 -26.28 -9.04
N VAL A 404 -14.65 -27.01 -8.76
CA VAL A 404 -14.03 -27.06 -7.41
C VAL A 404 -13.58 -25.67 -6.91
N PRO A 405 -12.92 -24.81 -7.71
CA PRO A 405 -12.58 -23.46 -7.27
C PRO A 405 -13.80 -22.62 -6.88
N ILE A 406 -14.92 -22.80 -7.58
CA ILE A 406 -16.18 -22.09 -7.31
C ILE A 406 -16.72 -22.51 -5.94
N ASP A 407 -16.75 -23.81 -5.66
CA ASP A 407 -17.25 -24.36 -4.39
C ASP A 407 -16.39 -23.90 -3.22
N VAL A 408 -15.07 -23.94 -3.36
CA VAL A 408 -14.11 -23.46 -2.34
C VAL A 408 -14.33 -21.98 -2.07
N TYR A 409 -14.40 -21.16 -3.13
CA TYR A 409 -14.66 -19.73 -3.00
C TYR A 409 -15.99 -19.45 -2.29
N MET A 410 -17.08 -20.09 -2.70
CA MET A 410 -18.40 -19.88 -2.12
C MET A 410 -18.48 -20.32 -0.66
N ALA A 411 -17.86 -21.47 -0.33
CA ALA A 411 -17.77 -21.95 1.04
C ALA A 411 -16.97 -20.99 1.93
N LEU A 412 -15.80 -20.54 1.45
CA LEU A 412 -14.95 -19.61 2.17
C LEU A 412 -15.66 -18.26 2.38
N ARG A 413 -16.26 -17.72 1.32
CA ARG A 413 -17.04 -16.47 1.38
C ARG A 413 -18.19 -16.56 2.38
N LYS A 414 -18.97 -17.65 2.38
CA LYS A 414 -20.05 -17.87 3.35
C LYS A 414 -19.50 -17.90 4.78
N ARG A 415 -18.38 -18.58 5.00
CA ARG A 415 -17.70 -18.67 6.30
C ARG A 415 -17.21 -17.30 6.79
N LEU A 416 -16.72 -16.46 5.88
CA LEU A 416 -16.15 -15.15 6.20
C LEU A 416 -17.19 -14.01 6.21
N ALA A 417 -18.46 -14.28 5.94
CA ALA A 417 -19.48 -13.25 5.76
C ALA A 417 -19.73 -12.37 7.01
N ALA A 418 -19.55 -12.94 8.21
CA ALA A 418 -19.77 -12.25 9.48
C ALA A 418 -18.51 -11.57 10.05
N VAL A 419 -17.37 -11.68 9.35
CA VAL A 419 -16.09 -11.15 9.81
C VAL A 419 -16.14 -9.63 9.81
N LYS A 420 -15.89 -9.03 10.97
CA LYS A 420 -15.79 -7.57 11.10
C LYS A 420 -14.37 -7.15 10.71
N ILE A 421 -14.28 -6.33 9.67
CA ILE A 421 -13.06 -5.59 9.32
C ILE A 421 -13.12 -4.24 10.05
N PRO A 422 -12.02 -3.77 10.68
CA PRO A 422 -11.94 -2.42 11.24
C PRO A 422 -12.42 -1.37 10.25
N ASN A 423 -13.15 -0.37 10.74
CA ASN A 423 -13.59 0.75 9.91
C ASN A 423 -12.35 1.55 9.51
N ARG A 424 -11.96 1.45 8.25
CA ARG A 424 -10.83 2.18 7.67
C ARG A 424 -11.33 3.55 7.25
N MET A 425 -10.94 4.59 7.98
CA MET A 425 -11.12 5.99 7.53
C MET A 425 -10.00 6.39 6.59
#